data_AF-A0A949ZCH9-F1
#
_entry.id   AF-A0A949ZCH9-F1
#
_cell.length_a   1.000
_cell.length_b   1.000
_cell.length_c   1.000
_cell.angle_alpha   90.00
_cell.angle_beta   90.00
_cell.angle_gamma   90.00
#
_symmetry.space_group_name_H-M   'P 1'
#
loop_
_entity.id
_entity.type
_entity.pdbx_description
1 polymer ?
#
loop_
_entity_poly.entity_id
_entity_poly.type
_entity_poly.pdbx_seq_one_letter_code
_entity_poly.pdbx_strand_id
1 'polypeptide(L)'
;RSVTALRQRFDLVITSPPYYGMRTCVADQWLRNWFVGGPSEVPYGSEGQLAHQPSQAAFVSALAEVWRTAASRCTAKGRLVIRFGALPSAKASPEKLIVSSLREAGAGWLVRDVRPVGIPSPHRRQAEQFNGSNRVVGRAIDEIDVTAELVPARGRR
;
A
#
# COMPACT_ATOMS: atom_id res chain seq x y z
N ARG A 1 -19.64 11.48 2.57
CA ARG A 1 -18.93 12.76 2.32
C ARG A 1 -17.55 12.41 1.78
N SER A 2 -17.20 12.85 0.56
CA SER A 2 -15.92 12.49 -0.04
C SER A 2 -14.73 13.07 0.75
N VAL A 3 -13.62 12.33 0.85
CA VAL A 3 -12.33 12.81 1.41
C VAL A 3 -11.86 14.09 0.69
N THR A 4 -12.37 14.36 -0.52
CA THR A 4 -12.14 15.61 -1.25
C THR A 4 -12.60 16.87 -0.51
N ALA A 5 -13.60 16.77 0.37
CA ALA A 5 -14.16 17.90 1.11
C ALA A 5 -13.40 18.25 2.41
N LEU A 6 -12.44 17.42 2.83
CA LEU A 6 -11.58 17.74 3.97
C LEU A 6 -10.63 18.87 3.56
N ARG A 7 -10.89 20.07 4.09
CA ARG A 7 -9.99 21.24 3.97
C ARG A 7 -8.71 21.09 4.81
N GLN A 8 -8.69 20.14 5.74
CA GLN A 8 -7.53 19.84 6.57
C GLN A 8 -6.45 19.13 5.74
N ARG A 9 -5.19 19.53 5.99
CA ARG A 9 -4.02 18.82 5.49
C ARG A 9 -3.52 17.84 6.56
N PHE A 10 -2.88 16.77 6.14
CA PHE A 10 -2.37 15.72 7.03
C PHE A 10 -0.89 15.91 7.33
N ASP A 11 -0.50 15.79 8.60
CA ASP A 11 0.91 15.76 9.01
C ASP A 11 1.51 14.34 8.97
N LEU A 12 0.65 13.33 8.97
CA LEU A 12 1.04 11.93 9.00
C LEU A 12 0.04 11.08 8.20
N VAL A 13 0.57 10.30 7.27
CA VAL A 13 -0.13 9.25 6.55
C VAL A 13 0.51 7.92 6.96
N ILE A 14 -0.30 7.02 7.52
CA ILE A 14 0.11 5.64 7.80
C ILE A 14 -0.74 4.74 6.92
N THR A 15 -0.11 3.86 6.15
CA THR A 15 -0.83 3.02 5.20
C THR A 15 -0.15 1.68 4.95
N SER A 16 -0.92 0.72 4.46
CA SER A 16 -0.46 -0.59 4.00
C SER A 16 -1.16 -0.91 2.67
N PRO A 17 -0.60 -0.49 1.52
CA PRO A 17 -1.25 -0.65 0.23
C PRO A 17 -1.31 -2.13 -0.19
N PRO A 18 -2.21 -2.51 -1.11
CA PRO A 18 -2.36 -3.90 -1.52
C PRO A 18 -1.12 -4.39 -2.28
N TYR A 19 -0.77 -5.66 -2.09
CA TYR A 19 0.44 -6.24 -2.67
C TYR A 19 0.26 -6.49 -4.16
N TYR A 20 1.34 -6.37 -4.94
CA TYR A 20 1.31 -6.66 -6.38
C TYR A 20 0.78 -8.08 -6.64
N GLY A 21 -0.21 -8.19 -7.52
CA GLY A 21 -0.87 -9.45 -7.87
C GLY A 21 -2.00 -9.89 -6.93
N MET A 22 -2.28 -9.15 -5.85
CA MET A 22 -3.39 -9.42 -4.94
C MET A 22 -4.73 -9.16 -5.64
N ARG A 23 -5.68 -10.09 -5.49
CA ARG A 23 -7.00 -10.02 -6.16
C ARG A 23 -8.16 -9.77 -5.22
N THR A 24 -7.95 -10.04 -3.93
CA THR A 24 -9.04 -10.06 -2.95
C THR A 24 -9.08 -8.81 -2.09
N CYS A 25 -8.13 -7.87 -2.20
CA CYS A 25 -8.04 -6.72 -1.29
C CYS A 25 -9.37 -5.96 -1.17
N VAL A 26 -10.08 -5.71 -2.28
CA VAL A 26 -11.37 -5.00 -2.23
C VAL A 26 -12.46 -5.86 -1.60
N ALA A 27 -12.54 -7.15 -1.97
CA ALA A 27 -13.49 -8.09 -1.40
C ALA A 27 -13.26 -8.28 0.11
N ASP A 28 -12.01 -8.39 0.55
CA ASP A 28 -11.62 -8.57 1.96
C ASP A 28 -11.93 -7.31 2.81
N GLN A 29 -11.98 -6.13 2.19
CA GLN A 29 -12.37 -4.88 2.85
C GLN A 29 -13.88 -4.57 2.72
N TRP A 30 -14.66 -5.43 2.06
CA TRP A 30 -16.07 -5.18 1.76
C TRP A 30 -16.88 -4.84 3.01
N LEU A 31 -16.76 -5.63 4.09
CA LEU A 31 -17.58 -5.45 5.29
C LEU A 31 -17.39 -4.04 5.91
N ARG A 32 -16.15 -3.54 5.90
CA ARG A 32 -15.84 -2.18 6.37
C ARG A 32 -16.43 -1.13 5.45
N ASN A 33 -16.32 -1.34 4.13
CA ASN A 33 -16.86 -0.43 3.14
C ASN A 33 -18.39 -0.36 3.20
N TRP A 34 -19.07 -1.50 3.42
CA TRP A 34 -20.52 -1.56 3.58
C TRP A 34 -21.00 -0.71 4.76
N PHE A 35 -20.33 -0.78 5.93
CA PHE A 35 -20.68 0.05 7.09
C PHE A 35 -20.65 1.56 6.82
N VAL A 36 -19.85 2.03 5.86
CA VAL A 36 -19.75 3.45 5.49
C VAL A 36 -20.55 3.81 4.23
N GLY A 37 -21.49 2.94 3.82
CA GLY A 37 -22.39 3.17 2.68
C GLY A 37 -21.92 2.57 1.36
N GLY A 38 -20.98 1.63 1.39
CA GLY A 38 -20.59 0.83 0.24
C GLY A 38 -21.65 -0.21 -0.18
N PRO A 39 -21.40 -1.00 -1.24
CA PRO A 39 -22.35 -1.98 -1.77
C PRO A 39 -22.76 -3.02 -0.73
N SER A 40 -24.01 -3.49 -0.79
CA SER A 40 -24.56 -4.55 0.07
C SER A 40 -24.10 -5.96 -0.33
N GLU A 41 -23.47 -6.11 -1.49
CA GLU A 41 -22.94 -7.37 -2.00
C GLU A 41 -21.41 -7.29 -2.12
N VAL A 42 -20.74 -8.43 -1.93
CA VAL A 42 -19.28 -8.51 -2.03
C VAL A 42 -18.86 -8.29 -3.49
N PRO A 43 -18.04 -7.26 -3.78
CA PRO A 43 -17.56 -7.01 -5.14
C PRO A 43 -16.46 -8.00 -5.50
N TYR A 44 -16.85 -9.15 -6.04
CA TYR A 44 -15.90 -10.10 -6.62
C TYR A 44 -15.43 -9.61 -7.99
N GLY A 45 -14.12 -9.68 -8.23
CA GLY A 45 -13.48 -9.20 -9.45
C GLY A 45 -12.17 -8.49 -9.14
N SER A 46 -11.35 -8.22 -10.15
CA SER A 46 -10.06 -7.51 -10.00
C SER A 46 -9.91 -6.33 -10.95
N GLU A 47 -10.93 -6.01 -11.74
CA GLU A 47 -10.90 -4.90 -12.68
C GLU A 47 -10.77 -3.56 -11.95
N GLY A 48 -9.89 -2.69 -12.45
CA GLY A 48 -9.61 -1.38 -11.86
C GLY A 48 -8.87 -1.43 -10.51
N GLN A 49 -8.54 -2.61 -9.97
CA GLN A 49 -7.81 -2.69 -8.70
C GLN A 49 -6.33 -2.36 -8.88
N LEU A 50 -5.81 -1.53 -7.98
CA LEU A 50 -4.40 -1.12 -7.97
C LEU A 50 -3.44 -2.31 -8.00
N ALA A 51 -3.76 -3.39 -7.27
CA ALA A 51 -2.92 -4.59 -7.22
C ALA A 51 -2.93 -5.45 -8.49
N HIS A 52 -3.94 -5.28 -9.36
CA HIS A 52 -4.12 -6.07 -10.57
C HIS A 52 -3.64 -5.29 -11.80
N GLN A 53 -2.33 -5.09 -11.85
CA GLN A 53 -1.67 -4.40 -12.96
C GLN A 53 -0.99 -5.42 -13.89
N PRO A 54 -0.89 -5.14 -15.20
CA PRO A 54 -0.33 -6.07 -16.17
C PRO A 54 1.17 -6.33 -15.95
N SER A 55 1.87 -5.46 -15.22
CA SER A 55 3.28 -5.62 -14.89
C SER A 55 3.64 -4.92 -13.57
N GLN A 56 4.81 -5.28 -13.01
CA GLN A 56 5.35 -4.57 -11.84
C GLN A 56 5.60 -3.08 -12.14
N ALA A 57 5.97 -2.72 -13.37
CA ALA A 57 6.13 -1.32 -13.77
C ALA A 57 4.80 -0.57 -13.74
N ALA A 58 3.73 -1.14 -14.31
CA ALA A 58 2.40 -0.54 -14.25
C ALA A 58 1.88 -0.42 -12.79
N PHE A 59 2.22 -1.39 -11.93
CA PHE A 59 1.95 -1.31 -10.49
C PHE A 59 2.71 -0.17 -9.80
N VAL A 60 3.98 0.01 -10.14
CA VAL A 60 4.80 1.14 -9.65
C VAL A 60 4.17 2.48 -10.06
N SER A 61 3.73 2.62 -11.31
CA SER A 61 3.05 3.82 -11.80
C SER A 61 1.72 4.09 -11.11
N ALA A 62 0.91 3.06 -10.88
CA ALA A 62 -0.34 3.19 -10.14
C ALA A 62 -0.11 3.62 -8.67
N LEU A 63 0.90 3.05 -8.01
CA LEU A 63 1.30 3.51 -6.66
C LEU A 63 1.83 4.95 -6.68
N ALA A 64 2.57 5.34 -7.71
CA ALA A 64 3.07 6.71 -7.85
C ALA A 64 1.92 7.74 -7.89
N GLU A 65 0.79 7.42 -8.51
CA GLU A 65 -0.42 8.25 -8.46
C GLU A 65 -1.01 8.38 -7.06
N VAL A 66 -1.03 7.28 -6.29
CA VAL A 66 -1.44 7.31 -4.88
C VAL A 66 -0.53 8.24 -4.08
N TRP A 67 0.78 8.16 -4.28
CA TRP A 67 1.75 8.99 -3.56
C TRP A 67 1.68 10.46 -3.94
N ARG A 68 1.44 10.78 -5.22
CA ARG A 68 1.14 12.16 -5.67
C ARG A 68 -0.11 12.70 -5.00
N THR A 69 -1.17 11.90 -4.96
CA THR A 69 -2.43 12.27 -4.33
C THR A 69 -2.25 12.48 -2.83
N ALA A 70 -1.57 11.57 -2.14
CA ALA A 70 -1.25 11.69 -0.72
C ALA A 70 -0.45 12.97 -0.43
N ALA A 71 0.59 13.27 -1.22
CA ALA A 71 1.40 14.48 -1.07
C ALA A 71 0.55 15.75 -1.16
N SER A 72 -0.36 15.82 -2.15
CA SER A 72 -1.24 16.99 -2.36
C SER A 72 -2.15 17.31 -1.15
N ARG A 73 -2.37 16.32 -0.27
CA ARG A 73 -3.20 16.42 0.93
C ARG A 73 -2.40 16.56 2.21
N CYS A 74 -1.07 16.52 2.14
CA CYS A 74 -0.22 16.66 3.31
C CYS A 74 0.23 18.11 3.52
N THR A 75 0.67 18.41 4.75
CA THR A 75 1.40 19.65 5.05
C THR A 75 2.81 19.60 4.43
N ALA A 76 3.51 20.74 4.37
CA ALA A 76 4.83 20.86 3.71
C ALA A 76 5.95 19.98 4.33
N LYS A 77 5.70 19.38 5.50
CA LYS A 77 6.56 18.42 6.19
C LYS A 77 5.80 17.14 6.57
N GLY A 78 4.79 16.81 5.78
CA GLY A 78 4.00 15.60 6.00
C GLY A 78 4.88 14.36 5.99
N ARG A 79 4.58 13.42 6.89
CA ARG A 79 5.28 12.15 7.01
C ARG A 79 4.43 11.04 6.42
N LEU A 80 5.08 10.08 5.78
CA LEU A 80 4.47 8.90 5.21
C LEU A 80 5.14 7.67 5.80
N VAL A 81 4.35 6.78 6.38
CA VAL A 81 4.78 5.48 6.88
C VAL A 81 4.01 4.41 6.12
N ILE A 82 4.75 3.51 5.47
CA ILE A 82 4.20 2.45 4.63
C ILE A 82 4.67 1.12 5.19
N ARG A 83 3.75 0.25 5.58
CA ARG A 83 4.06 -1.18 5.74
C ARG A 83 3.73 -1.92 4.46
N PHE A 84 4.67 -2.67 3.91
CA PHE A 84 4.46 -3.36 2.64
C PHE A 84 5.16 -4.71 2.59
N GLY A 85 4.45 -5.70 2.03
CA GLY A 85 4.96 -7.04 1.78
C GLY A 85 4.80 -7.43 0.32
N ALA A 86 4.92 -8.73 0.05
CA ALA A 86 4.64 -9.29 -1.27
C ALA A 86 3.95 -10.65 -1.14
N LEU A 87 3.24 -11.04 -2.20
CA LEU A 87 2.74 -12.40 -2.33
C LEU A 87 3.91 -13.34 -2.64
N PRO A 88 3.98 -14.53 -2.01
CA PRO A 88 5.01 -15.53 -2.31
C PRO A 88 5.09 -15.90 -3.80
N SER A 89 3.96 -15.87 -4.50
CA SER A 89 3.85 -16.19 -5.93
C SER A 89 4.30 -15.07 -6.87
N ALA A 90 4.37 -13.82 -6.41
CA ALA A 90 4.59 -12.66 -7.28
C ALA A 90 6.08 -12.37 -7.57
N LYS A 91 7.01 -13.03 -6.85
CA LYS A 91 8.48 -12.85 -6.96
C LYS A 91 8.90 -11.38 -7.09
N ALA A 92 8.29 -10.50 -6.32
CA ALA A 92 8.57 -9.07 -6.31
C ALA A 92 9.33 -8.67 -5.05
N SER A 93 10.23 -7.69 -5.16
CA SER A 93 10.91 -7.09 -4.01
C SER A 93 10.03 -5.96 -3.46
N PRO A 94 9.51 -6.06 -2.21
CA PRO A 94 8.70 -5.01 -1.61
C PRO A 94 9.40 -3.65 -1.61
N GLU A 95 10.69 -3.63 -1.24
CA GLU A 95 11.51 -2.43 -1.21
C GLU A 95 11.61 -1.78 -2.58
N LYS A 96 11.97 -2.55 -3.62
CA LYS A 96 12.11 -2.01 -4.96
C LYS A 96 10.79 -1.39 -5.45
N LEU A 97 9.65 -2.03 -5.20
CA LEU A 97 8.35 -1.50 -5.63
C LEU A 97 7.99 -0.18 -4.92
N ILE A 98 8.15 -0.11 -3.59
CA ILE A 98 7.82 1.11 -2.84
C ILE A 98 8.79 2.24 -3.15
N VAL A 99 10.10 1.99 -3.12
CA VAL A 99 11.10 3.03 -3.38
C VAL A 99 11.00 3.55 -4.82
N SER A 100 10.76 2.68 -5.80
CA SER A 100 10.58 3.10 -7.19
C SER A 100 9.32 3.94 -7.37
N SER A 101 8.20 3.54 -6.75
CA SER A 101 6.94 4.29 -6.87
C SER A 101 7.00 5.65 -6.19
N LEU A 102 7.66 5.77 -5.04
CA LEU A 102 7.90 7.06 -4.38
C LEU A 102 8.77 7.99 -5.23
N ARG A 103 9.80 7.45 -5.89
CA ARG A 103 10.64 8.21 -6.82
C ARG A 103 9.86 8.65 -8.06
N GLU A 104 9.13 7.72 -8.69
CA GLU A 104 8.31 7.99 -9.87
C GLU A 104 7.16 8.97 -9.59
N ALA A 105 6.67 9.01 -8.35
CA ALA A 105 5.67 10.00 -7.95
C ALA A 105 6.14 11.43 -8.21
N GLY A 106 7.46 11.71 -8.07
CA GLY A 106 8.02 13.05 -8.26
C GLY A 106 7.42 14.10 -7.32
N ALA A 107 6.79 13.67 -6.22
CA ALA A 107 5.94 14.51 -5.38
C ALA A 107 6.67 15.11 -4.16
N GLY A 108 8.00 15.00 -4.11
CA GLY A 108 8.83 15.49 -3.00
C GLY A 108 8.93 14.54 -1.81
N TRP A 109 8.51 13.28 -1.93
CA TRP A 109 8.75 12.26 -0.91
C TRP A 109 10.23 11.89 -0.85
N LEU A 110 10.89 12.23 0.25
CA LEU A 110 12.24 11.80 0.55
C LEU A 110 12.20 10.59 1.48
N VAL A 111 12.61 9.43 0.97
CA VAL A 111 12.76 8.21 1.79
C VAL A 111 13.82 8.44 2.86
N ARG A 112 13.44 8.27 4.12
CA ARG A 112 14.31 8.42 5.28
C ARG A 112 14.85 7.08 5.75
N ASP A 113 14.02 6.05 5.70
CA ASP A 113 14.38 4.73 6.20
C ASP A 113 13.57 3.63 5.52
N VAL A 114 14.19 2.45 5.44
CA VAL A 114 13.57 1.19 5.02
C VAL A 114 14.04 0.11 5.99
N ARG A 115 13.12 -0.47 6.75
CA ARG A 115 13.45 -1.48 7.77
C ARG A 115 12.68 -2.78 7.54
N PRO A 116 13.33 -3.94 7.66
CA PRO A 116 12.60 -5.20 7.77
C PRO A 116 11.78 -5.21 9.07
N VAL A 117 10.53 -5.68 8.97
CA VAL A 117 9.62 -5.84 10.11
C VAL A 117 9.89 -7.17 10.83
N GLY A 118 10.41 -8.15 10.09
CA GLY A 118 10.58 -9.51 10.54
C GLY A 118 9.35 -10.37 10.24
N ILE A 119 9.56 -11.68 10.23
CA ILE A 119 8.52 -12.66 9.93
C ILE A 119 7.72 -12.96 11.20
N PRO A 120 6.39 -12.74 11.21
CA PRO A 120 5.55 -13.13 12.34
C PRO A 120 5.61 -14.65 12.55
N SER A 121 5.59 -15.08 13.82
CA SER A 121 5.53 -16.51 14.14
C SER A 121 4.29 -17.16 13.50
N PRO A 122 4.35 -18.44 13.08
CA PRO A 122 3.26 -19.10 12.36
C PRO A 122 1.89 -18.98 13.03
N HIS A 123 1.82 -19.10 14.36
CA HIS A 123 0.58 -19.00 15.13
C HIS A 123 -0.06 -17.59 15.11
N ARG A 124 0.70 -16.54 14.76
CA ARG A 124 0.19 -15.16 14.59
C ARG A 124 -0.19 -14.84 13.15
N ARG A 125 0.06 -15.76 12.20
CA ARG A 125 -0.23 -15.54 10.78
C ARG A 125 -1.65 -16.00 10.47
N GLN A 126 -2.48 -15.05 10.09
CA GLN A 126 -3.86 -15.31 9.67
C GLN A 126 -3.95 -16.35 8.53
N ALA A 127 -2.98 -16.33 7.59
CA ALA A 127 -2.91 -17.31 6.52
C ALA A 127 -2.74 -18.77 7.02
N GLU A 128 -2.04 -18.97 8.14
CA GLU A 128 -1.88 -20.30 8.75
C GLU A 128 -3.17 -20.71 9.49
N GLN A 129 -3.84 -19.76 10.14
CA GLN A 129 -5.09 -20.00 10.87
C GLN A 129 -6.26 -20.37 9.94
N PHE A 130 -6.34 -19.76 8.75
CA PHE A 130 -7.46 -19.97 7.82
C PHE A 130 -7.32 -21.18 6.89
N ASN A 131 -6.10 -21.67 6.64
CA ASN A 131 -5.88 -22.72 5.65
C ASN A 131 -5.88 -24.15 6.22
N GLY A 132 -5.97 -24.30 7.55
CA GLY A 132 -5.93 -25.61 8.23
C GLY A 132 -4.62 -26.37 7.98
N SER A 133 -4.46 -27.53 8.62
CA SER A 133 -3.24 -28.35 8.54
C SER A 133 -2.98 -29.00 7.18
N ASN A 134 -3.90 -28.88 6.21
CA ASN A 134 -3.87 -29.62 4.93
C ASN A 134 -3.56 -28.77 3.69
N ARG A 135 -3.27 -27.47 3.82
CA ARG A 135 -2.90 -26.61 2.69
C ARG A 135 -1.51 -26.01 2.88
N VAL A 136 -0.68 -26.12 1.86
CA VAL A 136 0.66 -25.53 1.85
C VAL A 136 0.53 -24.01 1.77
N VAL A 137 0.76 -23.32 2.88
CA VAL A 137 0.92 -21.88 2.90
C VAL A 137 2.31 -21.55 2.36
N GLY A 138 2.39 -20.67 1.35
CA GLY A 138 3.67 -20.25 0.78
C GLY A 138 4.60 -19.63 1.84
N ARG A 139 5.92 -19.75 1.63
CA ARG A 139 6.93 -19.17 2.53
C ARG A 139 6.65 -17.67 2.71
N ALA A 140 6.56 -17.24 3.96
CA ALA A 140 6.38 -15.83 4.29
C ALA A 140 7.50 -14.99 3.66
N ILE A 141 7.11 -13.91 2.99
CA ILE A 141 8.03 -12.85 2.58
C ILE A 141 8.04 -11.83 3.70
N ASP A 142 9.24 -11.38 4.09
CA ASP A 142 9.40 -10.36 5.11
C ASP A 142 8.75 -9.04 4.65
N GLU A 143 8.00 -8.42 5.55
CA GLU A 143 7.44 -7.10 5.31
C GLU A 143 8.49 -6.04 5.63
N ILE A 144 8.34 -4.87 5.01
CA ILE A 144 9.18 -3.72 5.28
C ILE A 144 8.33 -2.56 5.78
N ASP A 145 8.93 -1.74 6.63
CA ASP A 145 8.48 -0.39 6.93
C ASP A 145 9.31 0.60 6.14
N VAL A 146 8.63 1.44 5.35
CA VAL A 146 9.24 2.58 4.68
C VAL A 146 8.76 3.85 5.34
N THR A 147 9.69 4.72 5.72
CA THR A 147 9.38 6.07 6.20
C THR A 147 9.86 7.09 5.18
N ALA A 148 9.00 8.06 4.86
CA ALA A 148 9.32 9.17 3.98
C ALA A 148 8.78 10.48 4.55
N GLU A 149 9.39 11.58 4.13
CA GLU A 149 9.00 12.93 4.53
C GLU A 149 8.89 13.79 3.28
N LEU A 150 7.88 14.67 3.22
CA LEU A 150 7.81 15.68 2.18
C LEU A 150 8.91 16.72 2.38
N VAL A 151 9.70 16.93 1.33
CA VAL A 151 10.57 18.09 1.24
C VAL A 151 9.88 19.20 0.46
N PRO A 152 9.86 20.45 0.96
CA PRO A 152 9.36 21.58 0.18
C PRO A 152 10.09 21.64 -1.16
N ALA A 153 9.35 21.88 -2.24
CA ALA A 153 9.97 22.18 -3.52
C ALA A 153 10.91 23.38 -3.32
N ARG A 154 12.20 23.22 -3.62
CA ARG A 154 13.12 24.36 -3.67
C ARG A 154 12.52 25.34 -4.67
N GLY A 155 12.10 26.51 -4.20
CA GLY A 155 11.57 27.56 -5.06
C GLY A 155 12.56 27.78 -6.20
N ARG A 156 12.08 27.63 -7.45
CA ARG A 156 12.79 28.18 -8.60
C ARG A 156 12.86 29.68 -8.34
N ARG A 157 14.04 30.16 -7.95
CA ARG A 157 14.37 31.58 -8.05
C ARG A 157 14.41 31.96 -9.52
#